data_AF-A0A7V3RDN7-F1
#
_entry.id   AF-A0A7V3RDN7-F1
#
_cell.length_a   1.000
_cell.length_b   1.000
_cell.length_c   1.000
_cell.angle_alpha   90.00
_cell.angle_beta   90.00
_cell.angle_gamma   90.00
#
_symmetry.space_group_name_H-M   'P 1'
#
loop_
_entity.id
_entity.type
_entity.pdbx_description
1 polymer ?
#
loop_
_entity_poly.entity_id
_entity_poly.type
_entity_poly.pdbx_seq_one_letter_code
_entity_poly.pdbx_strand_id
1 'polypeptide(L)'
;MSFGDFLHGGGSILFIILILGLIGLFFFFERLFVLLREKNEMNAIAVKVRNAVAQKNITAAKQHCRTSSTLFSSVMLKAFEYYDQQKIGEFDSSLKDFVDEDALKIEKNYRYINIIAGVSPLLGFLGTVIGMMEVFNGIQLSVGNVQALQQHANVFAQGVSVALYTTVGGLAVAIPLMILMTVLREIEDRIIESTTDEVRSTVVKLRSLPLEEVQ
;
A
#
# COMPACT_ATOMS: atom_id res chain seq x y z
N MET A 1 29.03 -12.30 -9.29
CA MET A 1 27.92 -13.18 -9.68
C MET A 1 27.01 -12.40 -10.60
N SER A 2 26.81 -12.87 -11.82
CA SER A 2 25.84 -12.28 -12.74
C SER A 2 24.42 -12.62 -12.28
N PHE A 3 23.43 -11.78 -12.60
CA PHE A 3 22.02 -12.08 -12.34
C PHE A 3 21.58 -13.41 -12.99
N GLY A 4 22.20 -13.77 -14.12
CA GLY A 4 22.00 -15.07 -14.77
C GLY A 4 22.45 -16.26 -13.93
N ASP A 5 23.55 -16.12 -13.17
CA ASP A 5 24.06 -17.18 -12.29
C ASP A 5 23.11 -17.39 -11.09
N PHE A 6 22.51 -16.29 -10.60
CA PHE A 6 21.54 -16.32 -9.51
C PHE A 6 20.25 -17.03 -9.92
N LEU A 7 19.74 -16.73 -11.12
CA LEU A 7 18.55 -17.39 -11.69
C LEU A 7 18.76 -18.87 -11.92
N HIS A 8 19.91 -19.27 -12.48
CA HIS A 8 20.23 -20.68 -12.67
C HIS A 8 20.48 -21.40 -11.34
N GLY A 9 21.02 -20.70 -10.34
CA GLY A 9 21.29 -21.25 -9.02
C GLY A 9 20.03 -21.58 -8.22
N GLY A 10 18.96 -20.78 -8.27
CA GLY A 10 17.75 -20.97 -7.45
C GLY A 10 16.65 -21.87 -8.03
N GLY A 11 16.84 -22.42 -9.23
CA GLY A 11 15.85 -23.30 -9.87
C GLY A 11 14.51 -22.62 -10.19
N SER A 12 13.48 -23.44 -10.42
CA SER A 12 12.14 -22.98 -10.87
C SER A 12 11.40 -22.14 -9.83
N ILE A 13 11.62 -22.39 -8.53
CA ILE A 13 10.94 -21.68 -7.44
C ILE A 13 11.39 -20.23 -7.35
N LEU A 14 12.68 -19.97 -7.57
CA LEU A 14 13.20 -18.60 -7.61
C LEU A 14 12.51 -17.77 -8.70
N PHE A 15 12.25 -18.38 -9.86
CA PHE A 15 11.53 -17.70 -10.94
C PHE A 15 10.09 -17.31 -10.54
N ILE A 16 9.39 -18.20 -9.83
CA ILE A 16 8.04 -17.92 -9.29
C ILE A 16 8.09 -16.75 -8.29
N ILE A 17 9.08 -16.75 -7.39
CA ILE A 17 9.28 -15.68 -6.40
C ILE A 17 9.51 -14.33 -7.10
N LEU A 18 10.32 -14.30 -8.17
CA LEU A 18 10.57 -13.06 -8.91
C LEU A 18 9.34 -12.54 -9.64
N ILE A 19 8.53 -13.42 -10.23
CA ILE A 19 7.24 -13.02 -10.84
C ILE A 19 6.30 -12.42 -9.79
N LEU A 20 6.20 -13.06 -8.63
CA LEU A 20 5.40 -12.54 -7.51
C LEU A 20 5.92 -11.17 -7.06
N GLY A 21 7.24 -10.98 -7.00
CA GLY A 21 7.85 -9.68 -6.72
C GLY A 21 7.46 -8.60 -7.73
N LEU A 22 7.49 -8.91 -9.04
CA LEU A 22 7.05 -7.98 -10.09
C LEU A 22 5.55 -7.63 -9.96
N ILE A 23 4.70 -8.60 -9.66
CA ILE A 23 3.26 -8.37 -9.44
C ILE A 23 3.07 -7.47 -8.20
N GLY A 24 3.80 -7.73 -7.11
CA GLY A 24 3.74 -6.90 -5.91
C GLY A 24 4.17 -5.46 -6.17
N LEU A 25 5.22 -5.28 -6.96
CA LEU A 25 5.72 -3.97 -7.38
C LEU A 25 4.74 -3.23 -8.29
N PHE A 26 4.07 -3.95 -9.20
CA PHE A 26 3.00 -3.38 -10.03
C PHE A 26 1.86 -2.82 -9.16
N PHE A 27 1.34 -3.60 -8.20
CA PHE A 27 0.30 -3.13 -7.29
C PHE A 27 0.76 -1.96 -6.41
N PHE A 28 2.03 -1.95 -6.01
CA PHE A 28 2.62 -0.83 -5.30
C PHE A 28 2.53 0.47 -6.12
N PHE A 29 2.96 0.44 -7.39
CA PHE A 29 2.95 1.63 -8.25
C PHE A 29 1.53 2.10 -8.57
N GLU A 30 0.61 1.18 -8.86
CA GLU A 30 -0.81 1.50 -9.05
C GLU A 30 -1.35 2.28 -7.84
N ARG A 31 -1.12 1.74 -6.63
CA ARG A 31 -1.63 2.32 -5.39
C ARG A 31 -0.95 3.65 -5.06
N LEU A 32 0.37 3.76 -5.26
CA LEU A 32 1.12 4.99 -5.07
C LEU A 32 0.55 6.12 -5.94
N PHE A 33 0.28 5.84 -7.21
CA PHE A 33 -0.25 6.84 -8.14
C PHE A 33 -1.64 7.35 -7.71
N VAL A 34 -2.53 6.44 -7.27
CA VAL A 34 -3.86 6.82 -6.77
C VAL A 34 -3.76 7.71 -5.54
N LEU A 35 -2.93 7.37 -4.56
CA LEU A 35 -2.77 8.18 -3.34
C LEU A 35 -2.14 9.55 -3.62
N LEU A 36 -1.14 9.60 -4.50
CA LEU A 36 -0.51 10.87 -4.90
C LEU A 36 -1.50 11.77 -5.65
N ARG A 37 -2.35 11.18 -6.51
CA ARG A 37 -3.41 11.90 -7.20
C ARG A 37 -4.44 12.45 -6.21
N GLU A 38 -4.92 11.62 -5.29
CA GLU A 38 -5.87 12.01 -4.23
C GLU A 38 -5.33 13.19 -3.42
N LYS A 39 -4.08 13.10 -2.95
CA LYS A 39 -3.39 14.17 -2.21
C LYS A 39 -3.33 15.47 -3.00
N ASN A 40 -2.97 15.40 -4.29
CA ASN A 40 -2.81 16.60 -5.12
C ASN A 40 -4.16 17.26 -5.43
N GLU A 41 -5.19 16.46 -5.74
CA GLU A 41 -6.54 16.96 -5.98
C GLU A 41 -7.13 17.57 -4.70
N MET A 42 -6.98 16.90 -3.55
CA MET A 42 -7.39 17.39 -2.23
C MET A 42 -6.81 18.80 -1.95
N ASN A 43 -5.49 18.97 -2.07
CA ASN A 43 -4.83 20.25 -1.85
C ASN A 43 -5.37 21.35 -2.77
N ALA A 44 -5.56 21.04 -4.05
CA ALA A 44 -6.07 22.01 -5.02
C ALA A 44 -7.51 22.47 -4.71
N ILE A 45 -8.36 21.57 -4.21
CA ILE A 45 -9.75 21.89 -3.87
C ILE A 45 -9.84 22.59 -2.52
N ALA A 46 -9.07 22.16 -1.52
CA ALA A 46 -9.03 22.80 -0.21
C ALA A 46 -8.68 24.29 -0.33
N VAL A 47 -7.71 24.63 -1.19
CA VAL A 47 -7.38 26.04 -1.48
C VAL A 47 -8.55 26.80 -2.11
N LYS A 48 -9.24 26.22 -3.11
CA LYS A 48 -10.40 26.85 -3.76
C LYS A 48 -11.56 27.06 -2.78
N VAL A 49 -11.86 26.06 -1.97
CA VAL A 49 -12.92 26.10 -0.95
C VAL A 49 -12.60 27.15 0.10
N ARG A 50 -11.36 27.17 0.62
CA ARG A 50 -10.92 28.17 1.60
C ARG A 50 -11.06 29.60 1.06
N ASN A 51 -10.67 29.83 -0.19
CA ASN A 51 -10.79 31.14 -0.82
C ASN A 51 -12.25 31.55 -1.03
N ALA A 52 -13.11 30.63 -1.47
CA ALA A 52 -14.54 30.89 -1.63
C ALA A 52 -15.24 31.18 -0.29
N VAL A 53 -14.91 30.44 0.77
CA VAL A 53 -15.41 30.69 2.13
C VAL A 53 -14.91 32.04 2.66
N ALA A 54 -13.66 32.41 2.42
CA ALA A 54 -13.13 33.73 2.79
C ALA A 54 -13.84 34.90 2.08
N GLN A 55 -14.31 34.66 0.85
CA GLN A 55 -15.11 35.61 0.06
C GLN A 55 -16.61 35.56 0.40
N LYS A 56 -17.02 34.81 1.45
CA LYS A 56 -18.41 34.56 1.84
C LYS A 56 -19.28 33.90 0.75
N ASN A 57 -18.68 33.38 -0.32
CA ASN A 57 -19.39 32.71 -1.40
C ASN A 57 -19.49 31.20 -1.15
N ILE A 58 -20.42 30.82 -0.27
CA ILE A 58 -20.60 29.42 0.13
C ILE A 58 -21.15 28.56 -1.02
N THR A 59 -21.94 29.14 -1.93
CA THR A 59 -22.44 28.47 -3.13
C THR A 59 -21.31 28.01 -4.04
N ALA A 60 -20.32 28.89 -4.30
CA ALA A 60 -19.13 28.52 -5.06
C ALA A 60 -18.30 27.45 -4.34
N ALA A 61 -18.18 27.52 -3.01
CA ALA A 61 -17.47 26.54 -2.22
C ALA A 61 -18.10 25.14 -2.33
N LYS A 62 -19.43 25.02 -2.21
CA LYS A 62 -20.16 23.75 -2.42
C LYS A 62 -19.97 23.21 -3.83
N GLN A 63 -19.99 24.08 -4.85
CA GLN A 63 -19.79 23.68 -6.23
C GLN A 63 -18.40 23.08 -6.46
N HIS A 64 -17.35 23.69 -5.89
CA HIS A 64 -15.99 23.14 -5.98
C HIS A 64 -15.88 21.75 -5.34
N CYS A 65 -16.53 21.51 -4.20
CA CYS A 65 -16.58 20.17 -3.61
C CYS A 65 -17.34 19.18 -4.48
N ARG A 66 -18.46 19.58 -5.11
CA ARG A 66 -19.23 18.68 -6.00
C ARG A 66 -18.47 18.26 -7.26
N THR A 67 -17.52 19.06 -7.71
CA THR A 67 -16.70 18.73 -8.89
C THR A 67 -15.61 17.70 -8.63
N SER A 68 -15.42 17.27 -7.37
CA SER A 68 -14.39 16.30 -7.01
C SER A 68 -14.92 15.21 -6.09
N SER A 69 -14.40 14.00 -6.27
CA SER A 69 -14.71 12.83 -5.46
C SER A 69 -13.71 12.57 -4.34
N THR A 70 -12.90 13.56 -3.97
CA THR A 70 -11.89 13.38 -2.91
C THR A 70 -12.52 13.20 -1.53
N LEU A 71 -11.78 12.59 -0.60
CA LEU A 71 -12.18 12.45 0.80
C LEU A 71 -12.60 13.80 1.40
N PHE A 72 -11.74 14.82 1.24
CA PHE A 72 -12.02 16.20 1.66
C PHE A 72 -13.34 16.73 1.10
N SER A 73 -13.61 16.54 -0.19
CA SER A 73 -14.83 17.06 -0.81
C SER A 73 -16.08 16.42 -0.23
N SER A 74 -16.03 15.11 0.03
CA SER A 74 -17.15 14.36 0.61
C SER A 74 -17.47 14.83 2.03
N VAL A 75 -16.46 14.92 2.89
CA VAL A 75 -16.64 15.37 4.28
C VAL A 75 -17.02 16.85 4.35
N MET A 76 -16.45 17.68 3.49
CA MET A 76 -16.74 19.12 3.45
C MET A 76 -18.19 19.40 2.98
N LEU A 77 -18.76 18.58 2.08
CA LEU A 77 -20.17 18.69 1.72
C LEU A 77 -21.09 18.41 2.92
N LYS A 78 -20.80 17.39 3.73
CA LYS A 78 -21.51 17.14 5.00
C LYS A 78 -21.40 18.34 5.95
N ALA A 79 -20.22 18.96 6.04
CA ALA A 79 -20.03 20.18 6.84
C ALA A 79 -20.90 21.34 6.37
N PHE A 80 -21.04 21.52 5.05
CA PHE A 80 -21.92 22.54 4.47
C PHE A 80 -23.41 22.27 4.73
N GLU A 81 -23.84 21.00 4.74
CA GLU A 81 -25.21 20.63 5.10
C GLU A 81 -25.52 20.97 6.58
N TYR A 82 -24.57 20.73 7.49
CA TYR A 82 -24.69 21.13 8.90
C TYR A 82 -24.74 22.65 9.07
N TYR A 83 -24.02 23.39 8.23
CA TYR A 83 -24.07 24.84 8.20
C TYR A 83 -25.46 25.35 7.76
N ASP A 84 -26.03 24.79 6.69
CA ASP A 84 -27.37 25.16 6.21
C ASP A 84 -28.45 24.86 7.26
N GLN A 85 -28.28 23.79 8.04
CA GLN A 85 -29.19 23.41 9.12
C GLN A 85 -28.99 24.19 10.43
N GLN A 86 -28.03 25.13 10.48
CA GLN A 86 -27.64 25.88 11.68
C GLN A 86 -27.09 25.00 12.82
N LYS A 87 -26.63 23.79 12.51
CA LYS A 87 -26.09 22.80 13.47
C LYS A 87 -24.57 22.67 13.43
N ILE A 88 -23.88 23.60 12.78
CA ILE A 88 -22.42 23.55 12.59
C ILE A 88 -21.63 23.44 13.91
N GLY A 89 -22.19 23.90 15.03
CA GLY A 89 -21.59 23.76 16.36
C GLY A 89 -21.48 22.32 16.85
N GLU A 90 -22.32 21.41 16.36
CA GLU A 90 -22.32 19.98 16.68
C GLU A 90 -21.42 19.16 15.71
N PHE A 91 -20.92 19.79 14.64
CA PHE A 91 -20.18 19.07 13.60
C PHE A 91 -18.84 18.50 14.11
N ASP A 92 -18.15 19.19 15.03
CA ASP A 92 -16.84 18.71 15.55
C ASP A 92 -16.96 17.37 16.27
N SER A 93 -18.10 17.10 16.93
CA SER A 93 -18.36 15.79 17.56
C SER A 93 -18.62 14.66 16.56
N SER A 94 -19.11 14.97 15.36
CA SER A 94 -19.38 13.98 14.31
C SER A 94 -18.32 13.92 13.21
N LEU A 95 -17.38 14.87 13.20
CA LEU A 95 -16.33 14.99 12.18
C LEU A 95 -15.54 13.70 12.05
N LYS A 96 -15.12 13.12 13.18
CA LYS A 96 -14.34 11.88 13.16
C LYS A 96 -15.12 10.74 12.52
N ASP A 97 -16.38 10.56 12.88
CA ASP A 97 -17.22 9.49 12.33
C ASP A 97 -17.40 9.67 10.81
N PHE A 98 -17.58 10.92 10.34
CA PHE A 98 -17.70 11.19 8.90
C PHE A 98 -16.40 10.95 8.13
N VAL A 99 -15.25 11.31 8.73
CA VAL A 99 -13.94 11.05 8.14
C VAL A 99 -13.70 9.55 8.08
N ASP A 100 -13.94 8.82 9.16
CA ASP A 100 -13.73 7.36 9.23
C ASP A 100 -14.65 6.64 8.21
N GLU A 101 -15.92 7.05 8.10
CA GLU A 101 -16.86 6.49 7.11
C GLU A 101 -16.40 6.72 5.67
N ASP A 102 -16.03 7.96 5.33
CA ASP A 102 -15.63 8.30 3.97
C ASP A 102 -14.19 7.83 3.65
N ALA A 103 -13.32 7.67 4.66
CA ALA A 103 -11.97 7.14 4.50
C ALA A 103 -11.99 5.71 3.96
N LEU A 104 -13.02 4.92 4.26
CA LEU A 104 -13.23 3.59 3.67
C LEU A 104 -13.25 3.58 2.13
N LYS A 105 -13.56 4.72 1.49
CA LYS A 105 -13.55 4.84 0.02
C LYS A 105 -12.14 4.94 -0.55
N ILE A 106 -11.22 5.51 0.22
CA ILE A 106 -9.80 5.60 -0.15
C ILE A 106 -9.01 4.42 0.38
N GLU A 107 -9.42 3.82 1.51
CA GLU A 107 -8.89 2.57 2.05
C GLU A 107 -9.13 1.43 1.07
N LYS A 108 -8.12 1.16 0.25
CA LYS A 108 -8.06 -0.11 -0.47
C LYS A 108 -7.24 -1.07 0.34
N ASN A 109 -7.77 -2.28 0.41
CA ASN A 109 -7.08 -3.37 1.05
C ASN A 109 -5.75 -3.65 0.31
N TYR A 110 -4.62 -3.38 0.99
CA TYR A 110 -3.26 -3.76 0.57
C TYR A 110 -3.04 -5.28 0.52
N ARG A 111 -4.13 -6.05 0.43
CA ARG A 111 -4.20 -7.51 0.52
C ARG A 111 -3.21 -8.19 -0.39
N TYR A 112 -3.12 -7.77 -1.65
CA TYR A 112 -2.24 -8.41 -2.62
C TYR A 112 -0.77 -8.23 -2.24
N ILE A 113 -0.36 -7.01 -1.90
CA ILE A 113 1.02 -6.72 -1.45
C ILE A 113 1.34 -7.52 -0.17
N ASN A 114 0.40 -7.56 0.78
CA ASN A 114 0.56 -8.29 2.04
C ASN A 114 0.72 -9.80 1.82
N ILE A 115 -0.15 -10.39 0.98
CA ILE A 115 -0.09 -11.82 0.65
C ILE A 115 1.23 -12.13 -0.05
N ILE A 116 1.64 -11.34 -1.03
CA ILE A 116 2.89 -11.56 -1.76
C ILE A 116 4.08 -11.45 -0.82
N ALA A 117 4.13 -10.42 0.02
CA ALA A 117 5.20 -10.22 1.00
C ALA A 117 5.26 -11.37 2.03
N GLY A 118 4.11 -11.89 2.47
CA GLY A 118 4.04 -13.01 3.40
C GLY A 118 4.34 -14.39 2.78
N VAL A 119 3.95 -14.61 1.53
CA VAL A 119 4.13 -15.90 0.83
C VAL A 119 5.53 -16.03 0.24
N SER A 120 6.20 -14.94 -0.15
CA SER A 120 7.53 -15.00 -0.78
C SER A 120 8.60 -15.72 0.07
N PRO A 121 8.72 -15.46 1.39
CA PRO A 121 9.66 -16.20 2.25
C PRO A 121 9.27 -17.68 2.41
N LEU A 122 7.97 -17.97 2.45
CA LEU A 122 7.46 -19.34 2.56
C LEU A 122 7.77 -20.15 1.29
N LEU A 123 7.71 -19.52 0.13
CA LEU A 123 8.17 -20.13 -1.13
C LEU A 123 9.68 -20.34 -1.15
N GLY A 124 10.45 -19.40 -0.60
CA GLY A 124 11.90 -19.56 -0.43
C GLY A 124 12.24 -20.78 0.43
N PHE A 125 11.54 -20.94 1.56
CA PHE A 125 11.62 -22.11 2.44
C PHE A 125 11.17 -23.40 1.75
N LEU A 126 10.09 -23.38 0.97
CA LEU A 126 9.66 -24.52 0.17
C LEU A 126 10.77 -24.96 -0.80
N GLY A 127 11.48 -24.02 -1.41
CA GLY A 127 12.61 -24.29 -2.28
C GLY A 127 13.77 -24.99 -1.58
N THR A 128 14.01 -24.68 -0.31
CA THR A 128 15.06 -25.38 0.45
C THR A 128 14.68 -26.82 0.76
N VAL A 129 13.42 -27.05 1.11
CA VAL A 129 12.90 -28.40 1.37
C VAL A 129 13.00 -29.26 0.11
N ILE A 130 12.58 -28.73 -1.04
CA ILE A 130 12.65 -29.45 -2.31
C ILE A 130 14.10 -29.72 -2.72
N GLY A 131 14.99 -28.72 -2.63
CA GLY A 131 16.41 -28.90 -2.95
C GLY A 131 17.09 -29.97 -2.08
N MET A 132 16.78 -30.00 -0.77
CA MET A 132 17.29 -31.04 0.12
C MET A 132 16.68 -32.42 -0.17
N MET A 133 15.41 -32.50 -0.55
CA MET A 133 14.78 -33.76 -0.98
C MET A 133 15.48 -34.34 -2.21
N GLU A 134 15.83 -33.52 -3.20
CA GLU A 134 16.58 -33.94 -4.40
C GLU A 134 17.97 -34.47 -4.05
N VAL A 135 18.67 -33.82 -3.11
CA VAL A 135 19.97 -34.28 -2.61
C VAL A 135 19.87 -35.68 -1.99
N PHE A 136 18.91 -35.91 -1.10
CA PHE A 136 18.75 -37.21 -0.45
C PHE A 136 18.38 -38.31 -1.45
N ASN A 137 17.52 -38.03 -2.42
CA ASN A 137 17.17 -38.97 -3.48
C ASN A 137 18.39 -39.33 -4.35
N GLY A 138 19.18 -38.33 -4.76
CA GLY A 138 20.38 -38.56 -5.57
C GLY A 138 21.46 -39.36 -4.85
N ILE A 139 21.62 -39.14 -3.54
CA ILE A 139 22.56 -39.90 -2.71
C ILE A 139 22.09 -41.35 -2.56
N GLN A 140 20.81 -41.59 -2.27
CA GLN A 140 20.25 -42.95 -2.11
C GLN A 140 20.42 -43.82 -3.36
N LEU A 141 20.19 -43.25 -4.55
CA LEU A 141 20.38 -43.95 -5.83
C LEU A 141 21.85 -44.33 -6.12
N SER A 142 22.79 -43.72 -5.40
CA SER A 142 24.24 -43.90 -5.59
C SER A 142 24.88 -44.79 -4.51
N VAL A 143 24.09 -45.34 -3.57
CA VAL A 143 24.55 -46.21 -2.48
C VAL A 143 25.03 -47.55 -3.07
N GLY A 144 26.35 -47.78 -3.06
CA GLY A 144 26.98 -49.02 -3.54
C GLY A 144 28.34 -48.84 -4.24
N ASN A 145 28.67 -47.62 -4.71
CA ASN A 145 29.94 -47.33 -5.37
C ASN A 145 30.90 -46.56 -4.45
N VAL A 146 32.01 -47.18 -4.04
CA VAL A 146 33.01 -46.58 -3.12
C VAL A 146 33.78 -45.41 -3.76
N GLN A 147 33.79 -45.30 -5.10
CA GLN A 147 34.31 -44.10 -5.81
C GLN A 147 33.32 -42.92 -5.87
N ALA A 148 32.10 -43.05 -5.30
CA ALA A 148 31.07 -42.02 -5.39
C ALA A 148 31.20 -40.87 -4.37
N LEU A 149 32.17 -40.91 -3.44
CA LEU A 149 32.30 -39.89 -2.38
C LEU A 149 32.37 -38.44 -2.94
N GLN A 150 33.14 -38.24 -4.03
CA GLN A 150 33.25 -36.93 -4.69
C GLN A 150 31.93 -36.52 -5.38
N GLN A 151 31.19 -37.48 -5.93
CA GLN A 151 29.90 -37.26 -6.57
C GLN A 151 28.83 -36.89 -5.52
N HIS A 152 28.82 -37.57 -4.38
CA HIS A 152 27.94 -37.25 -3.26
C HIS A 152 28.19 -35.84 -2.71
N ALA A 153 29.46 -35.44 -2.58
CA ALA A 153 29.83 -34.10 -2.13
C ALA A 153 29.36 -33.01 -3.12
N ASN A 154 29.51 -33.24 -4.43
CA ASN A 154 29.05 -32.31 -5.46
C ASN A 154 27.52 -32.16 -5.48
N VAL A 155 26.78 -33.27 -5.45
CA VAL A 155 25.31 -33.26 -5.42
C VAL A 155 24.81 -32.52 -4.18
N PHE A 156 25.40 -32.80 -3.03
CA PHE A 156 25.08 -32.12 -1.78
C PHE A 156 25.33 -30.61 -1.87
N ALA A 157 26.52 -30.21 -2.34
CA ALA A 157 26.88 -28.80 -2.50
C ALA A 157 25.92 -28.07 -3.45
N GLN A 158 25.48 -28.73 -4.53
CA GLN A 158 24.53 -28.17 -5.48
C GLN A 158 23.15 -27.93 -4.84
N GLY A 159 22.57 -28.91 -4.14
CA GLY A 159 21.25 -28.72 -3.52
C GLY A 159 21.24 -27.71 -2.38
N VAL A 160 22.31 -27.63 -1.60
CA VAL A 160 22.48 -26.57 -0.59
C VAL A 160 22.57 -25.20 -1.24
N SER A 161 23.30 -25.09 -2.36
CA SER A 161 23.40 -23.84 -3.13
C SER A 161 22.01 -23.38 -3.62
N VAL A 162 21.22 -24.29 -4.20
CA VAL A 162 19.83 -23.99 -4.64
C VAL A 162 18.98 -23.50 -3.47
N ALA A 163 19.03 -24.19 -2.34
CA ALA A 163 18.30 -23.81 -1.14
C ALA A 163 18.65 -22.40 -0.63
N LEU A 164 19.94 -22.03 -0.66
CA LEU A 164 20.37 -20.70 -0.25
C LEU A 164 19.87 -19.63 -1.22
N TYR A 165 19.94 -19.87 -2.54
CA TYR A 165 19.45 -18.92 -3.53
C TYR A 165 17.95 -18.68 -3.45
N THR A 166 17.12 -19.72 -3.25
CA THR A 166 15.66 -19.55 -3.12
C THR A 166 15.29 -18.78 -1.85
N THR A 167 16.01 -19.01 -0.75
CA THR A 167 15.79 -18.31 0.52
C THR A 167 16.14 -16.83 0.40
N VAL A 168 17.31 -16.53 -0.14
CA VAL A 168 17.76 -15.16 -0.36
C VAL A 168 16.80 -14.44 -1.31
N GLY A 169 16.35 -15.09 -2.38
CA GLY A 169 15.36 -14.54 -3.31
C GLY A 169 14.02 -14.22 -2.64
N GLY A 170 13.49 -15.14 -1.82
CA GLY A 170 12.24 -14.94 -1.09
C GLY A 170 12.30 -13.74 -0.15
N LEU A 171 13.40 -13.59 0.58
CA LEU A 171 13.63 -12.45 1.48
C LEU A 171 13.88 -11.14 0.72
N ALA A 172 14.63 -11.19 -0.39
CA ALA A 172 14.92 -10.03 -1.22
C ALA A 172 13.66 -9.43 -1.85
N VAL A 173 12.61 -10.22 -2.07
CA VAL A 173 11.30 -9.74 -2.52
C VAL A 173 10.42 -9.29 -1.35
N ALA A 174 10.37 -10.08 -0.28
CA ALA A 174 9.47 -9.82 0.84
C ALA A 174 9.79 -8.52 1.60
N ILE A 175 11.08 -8.31 1.92
CA ILE A 175 11.52 -7.19 2.76
C ILE A 175 11.18 -5.84 2.10
N PRO A 176 11.53 -5.58 0.82
CA PRO A 176 11.14 -4.34 0.16
C PRO A 176 9.63 -4.17 0.08
N LEU A 177 8.87 -5.21 -0.26
CA LEU A 177 7.41 -5.10 -0.35
C LEU A 177 6.75 -4.74 0.98
N MET A 178 7.24 -5.28 2.10
CA MET A 178 6.76 -4.88 3.44
C MET A 178 7.05 -3.41 3.73
N ILE A 179 8.25 -2.93 3.44
CA ILE A 179 8.63 -1.52 3.65
C ILE A 179 7.74 -0.61 2.79
N LEU A 180 7.60 -0.94 1.51
CA LEU A 180 6.78 -0.19 0.57
C LEU A 180 5.31 -0.13 1.00
N MET A 181 4.78 -1.24 1.53
CA MET A 181 3.43 -1.28 2.08
C MET A 181 3.26 -0.32 3.27
N THR A 182 4.24 -0.29 4.19
CA THR A 182 4.22 0.66 5.32
C THR A 182 4.25 2.10 4.85
N VAL A 183 5.07 2.41 3.84
CA VAL A 183 5.14 3.76 3.24
C VAL A 183 3.80 4.16 2.62
N LEU A 184 3.09 3.25 1.94
CA LEU A 184 1.78 3.57 1.38
C LEU A 184 0.73 3.87 2.46
N ARG A 185 0.72 3.10 3.56
CA ARG A 185 -0.18 3.36 4.70
C ARG A 185 0.09 4.72 5.34
N GLU A 186 1.36 5.05 5.55
CA GLU A 186 1.77 6.35 6.09
C GLU A 186 1.32 7.52 5.19
N ILE A 187 1.34 7.36 3.86
CA ILE A 187 0.82 8.37 2.93
C ILE A 187 -0.70 8.50 3.07
N GLU A 188 -1.42 7.40 3.18
CA GLU A 188 -2.86 7.36 3.36
C GLU A 188 -3.29 8.02 4.69
N ASP A 189 -2.65 7.65 5.81
CA ASP A 189 -2.91 8.24 7.12
C ASP A 189 -2.70 9.76 7.08
N ARG A 190 -1.62 10.23 6.44
CA ARG A 190 -1.36 11.67 6.25
C ARG A 190 -2.42 12.38 5.42
N ILE A 191 -3.05 11.72 4.45
CA ILE A 191 -4.15 12.28 3.66
C ILE A 191 -5.40 12.44 4.53
N ILE A 192 -5.69 11.44 5.38
CA ILE A 192 -6.82 11.46 6.32
C ILE A 192 -6.62 12.58 7.36
N GLU A 193 -5.44 12.66 7.97
CA GLU A 193 -5.08 13.71 8.93
C GLU A 193 -5.18 15.10 8.28
N SER A 194 -4.55 15.29 7.12
CA SER A 194 -4.59 16.57 6.41
C SER A 194 -6.02 16.97 6.01
N THR A 195 -6.88 16.00 5.65
CA THR A 195 -8.30 16.26 5.37
C THR A 195 -9.01 16.74 6.63
N THR A 196 -8.80 16.05 7.75
CA THR A 196 -9.43 16.38 9.04
C THR A 196 -9.07 17.80 9.48
N ASP A 197 -7.78 18.15 9.42
CA ASP A 197 -7.29 19.48 9.78
C ASP A 197 -7.86 20.57 8.86
N GLU A 198 -7.88 20.34 7.55
CA GLU A 198 -8.41 21.29 6.57
C GLU A 198 -9.91 21.53 6.76
N VAL A 199 -10.70 20.46 6.93
CA VAL A 199 -12.15 20.56 7.21
C VAL A 199 -12.37 21.32 8.51
N ARG A 200 -11.66 20.96 9.59
CA ARG A 200 -11.80 21.62 10.90
C ARG A 200 -11.49 23.11 10.81
N SER A 201 -10.40 23.48 10.14
CA SER A 201 -10.01 24.89 9.96
C SER A 201 -11.07 25.69 9.18
N THR A 202 -11.72 25.05 8.20
CA THR A 202 -12.77 25.68 7.38
C THR A 202 -14.08 25.80 8.15
N VAL A 203 -14.43 24.78 8.95
CA VAL A 203 -15.62 24.79 9.83
C VAL A 203 -15.52 25.88 10.89
N VAL A 204 -14.35 26.09 11.49
CA VAL A 204 -14.14 27.19 12.45
C VAL A 204 -14.43 28.56 11.80
N LYS A 205 -14.00 28.76 10.55
CA LYS A 205 -14.30 29.99 9.80
C LYS A 205 -15.78 30.11 9.46
N LEU A 206 -16.43 29.03 9.04
CA LEU A 206 -17.86 29.00 8.76
C LEU A 206 -18.69 29.40 9.99
N ARG A 207 -18.31 28.91 11.18
CA ARG A 207 -18.99 29.26 12.43
C ARG A 207 -18.93 30.76 12.76
N SER A 208 -17.89 31.46 12.29
CA SER A 208 -17.72 32.90 12.51
C SER A 208 -18.51 33.78 11.52
N LEU A 209 -19.10 33.20 10.47
CA LEU A 209 -19.87 33.94 9.46
C LEU A 209 -21.36 34.01 9.84
N PRO A 210 -21.95 35.20 10.04
CA PRO A 210 -23.39 35.35 10.26
C PRO A 210 -24.16 34.96 8.98
N LEU A 211 -25.23 34.17 9.15
CA LEU A 211 -26.04 33.62 8.04
C LEU A 211 -26.73 34.70 7.18
N GLU A 212 -26.80 35.94 7.64
CA GLU A 212 -27.48 37.06 6.97
C GLU A 212 -26.67 37.69 5.83
N GLU A 213 -25.37 37.44 5.71
CA GLU A 213 -24.50 38.03 4.66
C GLU A 213 -24.25 37.09 3.46
N VAL A 214 -24.89 35.91 3.43
CA VAL A 214 -24.56 34.82 2.49
C VAL A 214 -25.62 34.64 1.38
N GLN A 215 -26.65 35.50 1.32
CA GLN A 215 -27.66 35.50 0.25
C GLN A 215 -27.18 36.18 -1.03
#